data_AF-A0A538GC48-F1
#
_entry.id   AF-A0A538GC48-F1
#
_cell.length_a   1.000
_cell.length_b   1.000
_cell.length_c   1.000
_cell.angle_alpha   90.00
_cell.angle_beta   90.00
_cell.angle_gamma   90.00
#
_symmetry.space_group_name_H-M   'P 1'
#
loop_
_entity.id
_entity.type
_entity.pdbx_description
1 polymer ?
#
loop_
_entity_poly.entity_id
_entity_poly.type
_entity_poly.pdbx_seq_one_letter_code
_entity_poly.pdbx_strand_id
1 'polypeptide(L)'
;MSGSIRHLYVHLPFCAHRCGYCDFVTIVGRRGQHAAYVDGLLAELALERELLAPELETIFLGGGTPTFTQPRELERLLTTLPPAAEVTV
;
A
#
# COMPACT_ATOMS: atom_id res chain seq x y z
N MET A 1 -4.32 -16.48 -18.37
CA MET A 1 -3.89 -15.23 -19.04
C MET A 1 -2.97 -14.53 -18.07
N SER A 2 -1.73 -14.23 -18.47
CA SER A 2 -0.80 -13.49 -17.61
C SER A 2 -1.15 -12.01 -17.69
N GLY A 3 -1.39 -11.36 -16.56
CA GLY A 3 -1.59 -9.92 -16.50
C GLY A 3 -0.38 -9.16 -17.06
N SER A 4 -0.62 -7.95 -17.58
CA SER A 4 0.40 -7.11 -18.22
C SER A 4 0.92 -5.98 -17.34
N ILE A 5 0.29 -5.73 -16.18
CA ILE A 5 0.71 -4.70 -15.24
C ILE A 5 1.97 -5.18 -14.51
N ARG A 6 3.05 -4.39 -14.60
CA ARG A 6 4.37 -4.74 -14.02
C ARG A 6 4.79 -3.83 -12.86
N HIS A 7 4.04 -2.78 -12.58
CA HIS A 7 4.35 -1.81 -11.51
C HIS A 7 3.10 -1.59 -10.66
N LEU A 8 3.27 -1.57 -9.34
CA LEU A 8 2.19 -1.36 -8.39
C LEU A 8 2.52 -0.21 -7.44
N TYR A 9 1.60 0.74 -7.31
CA TYR A 9 1.65 1.78 -6.28
C TYR A 9 0.60 1.47 -5.21
N VAL A 10 1.02 1.42 -3.96
CA VAL A 10 0.12 1.19 -2.81
C VAL A 10 0.08 2.46 -1.97
N HIS A 11 -1.10 3.08 -1.91
CA HIS A 11 -1.31 4.29 -1.14
C HIS A 11 -1.63 3.97 0.32
N LEU A 12 -0.92 4.59 1.26
CA LEU A 12 -1.17 4.58 2.70
C LEU A 12 -1.33 6.03 3.18
N PRO A 13 -2.56 6.50 3.47
CA PRO A 13 -2.82 7.93 3.67
C PRO A 13 -2.43 8.42 5.07
N PHE A 14 -1.98 7.57 5.97
CA PHE A 14 -1.88 7.92 7.39
C PHE A 14 -0.65 8.76 7.71
N CYS A 15 -0.84 9.84 8.46
CA CYS A 15 0.24 10.70 8.96
C CYS A 15 0.08 11.00 10.45
N ALA A 16 1.20 11.25 11.13
CA ALA A 16 1.16 11.77 12.51
C ALA A 16 0.63 13.20 12.59
N HIS A 17 0.92 14.01 11.57
CA HIS A 17 0.46 15.40 11.42
C HIS A 17 0.41 15.75 9.93
N ARG A 18 -0.28 16.84 9.57
CA ARG A 18 -0.33 17.34 8.18
C ARG A 18 0.72 18.44 8.00
N CYS A 19 1.67 18.23 7.09
CA CYS A 19 2.64 19.26 6.70
C CYS A 19 1.95 20.33 5.84
N GLY A 20 2.31 21.60 6.02
CA GLY A 20 1.72 22.72 5.26
C GLY A 20 2.01 22.67 3.75
N TYR A 21 3.04 21.94 3.34
CA TYR A 21 3.43 21.73 1.93
C TYR A 21 2.93 20.39 1.36
N CYS A 22 2.20 19.57 2.14
CA CYS A 22 1.82 18.22 1.72
C CYS A 22 0.74 18.25 0.63
N ASP A 23 1.11 17.75 -0.55
CA ASP A 23 0.25 17.55 -1.73
C ASP A 23 -0.56 16.24 -1.64
N PHE A 24 -0.03 15.21 -0.98
CA PHE A 24 -0.67 13.91 -0.92
C PHE A 24 -2.02 13.94 -0.19
N VAL A 25 -2.92 13.08 -0.65
CA VAL A 25 -4.13 12.73 0.10
C VAL A 25 -3.69 12.07 1.40
N THR A 26 -3.92 12.73 2.53
CA THR A 26 -3.49 12.25 3.84
C THR A 26 -4.58 12.39 4.89
N ILE A 27 -4.50 11.52 5.90
CA ILE A 27 -5.39 11.47 7.04
C ILE A 27 -4.52 11.47 8.29
N VAL A 28 -4.74 12.46 9.16
CA VAL A 28 -3.97 12.59 10.40
C VAL A 28 -4.52 11.66 11.48
N GLY A 29 -3.64 10.86 12.09
CA GLY A 29 -3.98 9.94 13.17
C GLY A 29 -4.78 8.73 12.70
N ARG A 30 -5.91 8.46 13.36
CA ARG A 30 -6.82 7.33 13.05
C ARG A 30 -6.20 5.93 13.13
N ARG A 31 -5.32 5.70 14.12
CA ARG A 31 -4.70 4.38 14.35
C ARG A 31 -5.70 3.21 14.40
N GLY A 32 -6.90 3.42 14.94
CA GLY A 32 -7.95 2.40 14.98
C GLY A 32 -8.56 2.02 13.62
N GLN A 33 -8.24 2.75 12.55
CA GLN A 33 -8.73 2.49 11.19
C GLN A 33 -7.66 1.83 10.29
N HIS A 34 -6.41 1.71 10.75
CA HIS A 34 -5.32 1.16 9.93
C HIS A 34 -5.65 -0.26 9.48
N ALA A 35 -6.18 -1.09 10.37
CA ALA A 35 -6.53 -2.47 10.05
C ALA A 35 -7.62 -2.57 8.99
N ALA A 36 -8.74 -1.86 9.17
CA ALA A 36 -9.83 -1.84 8.21
C ALA A 36 -9.39 -1.30 6.84
N TYR A 37 -8.45 -0.34 6.81
CA TYR A 37 -7.89 0.17 5.56
C TYR A 37 -7.01 -0.88 4.85
N VAL A 38 -6.13 -1.56 5.59
CA VAL A 38 -5.32 -2.66 5.03
C VAL A 38 -6.21 -3.80 4.55
N ASP A 39 -7.29 -4.14 5.26
CA ASP A 39 -8.26 -5.14 4.79
C ASP A 39 -8.90 -4.73 3.46
N GLY A 40 -9.24 -3.45 3.30
CA GLY A 40 -9.75 -2.89 2.05
C GLY A 40 -8.73 -2.99 0.90
N LEU A 41 -7.47 -2.59 1.15
CA LEU A 41 -6.40 -2.68 0.15
C LEU A 41 -6.17 -4.13 -0.31
N LEU A 42 -6.18 -5.09 0.62
CA LEU A 42 -5.97 -6.50 0.28
C LEU A 42 -7.16 -7.09 -0.48
N ALA A 43 -8.39 -6.65 -0.15
CA ALA A 43 -9.57 -7.03 -0.91
C ALA A 43 -9.55 -6.47 -2.34
N GLU A 44 -9.15 -5.21 -2.52
CA GLU A 44 -8.95 -4.57 -3.82
C GLU A 44 -7.89 -5.32 -4.66
N LEU A 45 -6.72 -5.58 -4.06
CA LEU A 45 -5.65 -6.35 -4.70
C LEU A 45 -6.12 -7.75 -5.15
N ALA A 46 -6.97 -8.41 -4.37
CA ALA A 46 -7.52 -9.71 -4.72
C ALA A 46 -8.44 -9.64 -5.95
N LEU A 47 -9.20 -8.56 -6.12
CA LEU A 47 -10.07 -8.34 -7.29
C LEU A 47 -9.27 -8.08 -8.57
N GLU A 48 -8.11 -7.44 -8.45
CA GLU A 48 -7.27 -7.04 -9.59
C GLU A 48 -6.13 -8.02 -9.90
N ARG A 49 -6.02 -9.12 -9.15
CA ARG A 49 -4.89 -10.06 -9.22
C ARG A 49 -4.60 -10.59 -10.62
N GLU A 50 -5.61 -10.80 -11.45
CA GLU A 50 -5.44 -11.32 -12.81
C GLU A 50 -4.83 -10.30 -13.79
N LEU A 51 -4.88 -9.01 -13.46
CA LEU A 51 -4.29 -7.93 -14.26
C LEU A 51 -2.78 -7.79 -14.04
N LEU A 52 -2.29 -8.30 -12.91
CA LEU A 52 -0.89 -8.25 -12.52
C LEU A 52 -0.08 -9.33 -13.21
N ALA A 53 1.15 -8.99 -13.60
CA ALA A 53 2.12 -9.97 -14.02
C ALA A 53 2.42 -10.95 -12.85
N PRO A 54 2.82 -12.21 -13.13
CA PRO A 54 3.16 -13.19 -12.10
C PRO A 54 4.26 -12.73 -11.14
N GLU A 55 5.17 -11.88 -11.62
CA GLU A 55 6.19 -11.18 -10.87
C GLU A 55 6.23 -9.74 -11.35
N LEU A 56 6.19 -8.78 -10.42
CA LEU A 56 6.26 -7.35 -10.72
C LEU A 56 7.71 -6.89 -10.82
N GLU A 57 7.95 -5.84 -11.60
CA GLU A 57 9.24 -5.17 -11.62
C GLU A 57 9.41 -4.32 -10.35
N THR A 58 8.39 -3.53 -9.98
CA THR A 58 8.46 -2.66 -8.81
C THR A 58 7.14 -2.58 -8.05
N ILE A 59 7.25 -2.47 -6.72
CA ILE A 59 6.16 -2.05 -5.84
C ILE A 59 6.63 -0.83 -5.04
N PHE A 60 5.84 0.24 -5.06
CA PHE A 60 6.10 1.44 -4.28
C PHE A 60 4.97 1.70 -3.28
N LEU A 61 5.30 1.82 -2.01
CA LEU A 61 4.39 2.20 -0.95
C LEU A 61 4.58 3.70 -0.67
N GLY A 62 3.50 4.47 -0.65
CA GLY A 62 3.61 5.92 -0.45
C GLY A 62 2.31 6.57 -0.02
N GLY A 63 2.24 7.89 -0.13
CA GLY A 63 1.06 8.68 0.24
C GLY A 63 1.33 9.56 1.45
N GLY A 64 0.82 9.16 2.60
CA GLY A 64 1.15 9.77 3.87
C GLY A 64 2.54 9.35 4.35
N THR A 65 2.62 8.82 5.55
CA THR A 65 3.83 8.21 6.08
C THR A 65 3.57 6.71 6.19
N PRO A 66 4.00 5.88 5.21
CA PRO A 66 3.78 4.43 5.24
C PRO A 66 4.12 3.80 6.59
N THR A 67 5.24 4.23 7.19
CA THR A 67 5.74 3.78 8.50
C THR A 67 4.95 4.27 9.72
N PHE A 68 3.98 5.17 9.54
CA PHE A 68 3.02 5.54 10.59
C PHE A 68 1.89 4.51 10.74
N THR A 69 1.63 3.72 9.68
CA THR A 69 0.76 2.54 9.74
C THR A 69 1.21 1.64 10.89
N GLN A 70 0.25 0.98 11.54
CA GLN A 70 0.60 0.14 12.69
C GLN A 70 1.55 -0.96 12.21
N PRO A 71 2.65 -1.27 12.93
CA PRO A 71 3.68 -2.19 12.44
C PRO A 71 3.13 -3.54 11.99
N ARG A 72 2.20 -4.11 12.77
CA ARG A 72 1.49 -5.37 12.44
C ARG A 72 0.73 -5.29 11.12
N GLU A 73 0.12 -4.14 10.84
CA GLU A 73 -0.70 -3.94 9.64
C GLU A 73 0.18 -3.70 8.41
N LEU A 74 1.30 -2.98 8.58
CA LEU A 74 2.30 -2.80 7.54
C LEU A 74 2.99 -4.13 7.19
N GLU A 75 3.34 -4.94 8.19
CA GLU A 75 3.88 -6.28 8.00
C GLU A 75 2.88 -7.20 7.27
N ARG A 76 1.60 -7.18 7.68
CA ARG A 76 0.54 -7.94 6.98
C ARG A 76 0.42 -7.52 5.53
N LEU A 77 0.45 -6.21 5.24
CA LEU A 77 0.42 -5.71 3.88
C LEU A 77 1.62 -6.22 3.07
N LEU A 78 2.85 -5.96 3.54
CA LEU A 78 4.09 -6.34 2.84
C LEU A 78 4.20 -7.84 2.57
N THR A 79 3.77 -8.69 3.51
CA THR A 79 3.80 -10.15 3.35
C THR A 79 2.71 -10.71 2.42
N THR A 80 1.66 -9.93 2.14
CA THR A 80 0.56 -10.34 1.25
C THR A 80 0.72 -9.80 -0.17
N LEU A 81 1.59 -8.80 -0.37
CA LEU A 81 1.86 -8.25 -1.71
C LEU A 81 2.39 -9.34 -2.66
N PRO A 82 2.12 -9.21 -3.98
CA PRO A 82 2.67 -10.12 -4.98
C PRO A 82 4.21 -10.03 -5.01
N PRO A 83 4.89 -11.06 -5.52
CA PRO A 83 6.33 -11.03 -5.68
C PRO A 83 6.75 -9.90 -6.63
N ALA A 84 7.86 -9.24 -6.29
CA ALA A 84 8.43 -8.18 -7.09
C ALA A 84 9.96 -8.19 -7.00
N ALA A 85 10.63 -7.72 -8.05
CA ALA A 85 12.08 -7.58 -8.06
C ALA A 85 12.57 -6.48 -7.09
N GLU A 86 11.78 -5.42 -6.91
CA GLU A 86 12.06 -4.32 -5.97
C GLU A 86 10.80 -3.89 -5.22
N VAL A 87 10.94 -3.68 -3.91
CA VAL A 87 9.89 -3.11 -3.05
C VAL A 87 10.47 -1.92 -2.29
N THR A 88 9.84 -0.76 -2.43
CA THR A 88 10.26 0.50 -1.82
C THR A 88 9.15 1.06 -0.94
N VAL A 89 9.51 1.49 0.27
CA VAL A 89 8.62 2.03 1.32
C VAL A 89 9.03 3.43 1.72
#